data_AF-A0A8S3AXL9-F1
#
_entry.id   AF-A0A8S3AXL9-F1
#
_cell.length_a   1.000
_cell.length_b   1.000
_cell.length_c   1.000
_cell.angle_alpha   90.00
_cell.angle_beta   90.00
_cell.angle_gamma   90.00
#
_symmetry.space_group_name_H-M   'P 1'
#
loop_
_entity.id
_entity.type
_entity.pdbx_description
1 polymer ?
#
loop_
_entity_poly.entity_id
_entity_poly.type
_entity_poly.pdbx_seq_one_letter_code
_entity_poly.pdbx_strand_id
1 'polypeptide(L)' 'MIETRSNIIEINDISDDICEEMLRFIYCNEIKHLDINALDLLYAADKYAIENLKTLCIQSLINTFTYETTAEMLI' A
#
# COMPACT_ATOMS: atom_id res chain seq x y z
N MET A 1 18.40 -3.25 24.78
CA MET A 1 17.69 -2.49 23.74
C MET A 1 16.29 -2.25 24.23
N ILE A 2 15.90 -0.97 24.31
CA ILE A 2 14.86 -0.46 25.19
C ILE A 2 13.64 -0.09 24.33
N GLU A 3 13.03 -1.08 23.70
CA GLU A 3 11.89 -0.87 22.78
C GLU A 3 10.68 -1.66 23.26
N THR A 4 10.33 -1.56 24.55
CA THR A 4 9.30 -2.45 25.12
C THR A 4 8.16 -1.72 25.83
N ARG A 5 8.05 -0.39 25.85
CA ARG A 5 7.04 0.27 26.72
C ARG A 5 6.34 1.54 26.23
N SER A 6 6.45 1.87 24.96
CA SER A 6 5.59 2.90 24.38
C SER A 6 4.84 2.22 23.26
N ASN A 7 3.53 1.99 23.39
CA ASN A 7 2.66 1.49 22.32
C ASN A 7 2.52 2.54 21.18
N ILE A 8 3.63 3.16 20.81
CA ILE A 8 3.77 4.29 19.93
C ILE A 8 4.71 3.79 18.83
N ILE A 9 4.15 3.63 17.63
CA ILE A 9 4.90 3.29 16.43
C ILE A 9 5.14 4.63 15.73
N GLU A 10 6.37 5.12 15.77
CA GLU A 10 6.73 6.36 15.07
C GLU A 10 6.93 6.04 13.59
N ILE A 11 6.08 6.61 12.75
CA ILE A 11 6.07 6.42 11.31
C ILE A 11 6.49 7.75 10.67
N ASN A 12 7.75 7.85 10.25
CA ASN A 12 8.30 9.07 9.60
C ASN A 12 8.53 8.89 8.09
N ASP A 13 8.28 7.70 7.57
CA ASP A 13 8.77 7.26 6.26
C ASP A 13 7.65 7.07 5.23
N ILE A 14 6.39 7.29 5.64
CA ILE A 14 5.21 7.25 4.80
C ILE A 14 4.31 8.44 5.13
N SER A 15 3.64 8.98 4.12
CA SER A 15 2.72 10.13 4.27
C SER A 15 1.49 9.77 5.11
N ASP A 16 0.86 10.78 5.68
CA ASP A 16 -0.37 10.65 6.48
C ASP A 16 -1.51 9.97 5.71
N ASP A 17 -1.70 10.28 4.42
CA ASP A 17 -2.66 9.57 3.55
C ASP A 17 -2.40 8.05 3.46
N ILE A 18 -1.12 7.64 3.34
CA ILE A 18 -0.71 6.23 3.25
C ILE A 18 -0.98 5.52 4.58
N CYS A 19 -0.67 6.18 5.69
CA CYS A 19 -0.97 5.67 7.03
C CYS A 19 -2.48 5.48 7.24
N GLU A 20 -3.29 6.45 6.82
CA GLU A 20 -4.76 6.36 6.93
C GLU A 20 -5.28 5.16 6.14
N GLU A 21 -4.88 5.01 4.87
CA GLU A 21 -5.32 3.88 4.03
C GLU A 21 -4.83 2.54 4.58
N MET A 22 -3.61 2.46 5.11
CA MET A 22 -3.09 1.25 5.74
C MET A 22 -3.91 0.86 6.99
N LEU A 23 -4.25 1.83 7.84
CA LEU A 23 -5.14 1.61 8.99
C LEU A 23 -6.55 1.21 8.55
N ARG A 24 -7.10 1.88 7.53
CA ARG A 24 -8.39 1.51 6.94
C ARG A 24 -8.38 0.07 6.46
N PHE A 25 -7.31 -0.37 5.81
CA PHE A 25 -7.21 -1.74 5.38
C PHE A 25 -7.15 -2.72 6.55
N ILE A 26 -6.40 -2.41 7.60
CA ILE A 26 -6.30 -3.26 8.79
C ILE A 26 -7.67 -3.43 9.48
N TYR A 27 -8.50 -2.39 9.52
CA TYR A 27 -9.78 -2.41 10.24
C TYR A 27 -11.01 -2.72 9.37
N CYS A 28 -11.02 -2.31 8.10
CA CYS A 28 -12.13 -2.50 7.16
C CYS A 28 -11.82 -3.49 6.03
N ASN A 29 -10.55 -3.87 5.82
CA ASN A 29 -10.12 -4.69 4.68
C ASN A 29 -10.47 -4.05 3.32
N GLU A 30 -10.54 -2.71 3.27
CA GLU A 30 -10.87 -1.91 2.09
C GLU A 30 -9.83 -0.80 1.88
N ILE A 31 -9.54 -0.48 0.62
CA ILE A 31 -8.61 0.58 0.18
C ILE A 31 -9.32 1.38 -0.91
N LYS A 32 -9.38 2.70 -0.78
CA LYS A 32 -10.11 3.56 -1.75
C LYS A 32 -9.20 4.19 -2.79
N HIS A 33 -7.97 4.52 -2.43
CA HIS A 33 -7.02 5.26 -3.26
C HIS A 33 -5.80 4.42 -3.62
N LEU A 34 -6.03 3.13 -3.89
CA LEU A 34 -4.97 2.18 -4.21
C LEU A 34 -4.20 2.60 -5.47
N ASP A 35 -4.86 2.99 -6.56
CA ASP A 35 -4.18 3.26 -7.85
C ASP A 35 -3.18 4.43 -7.82
N ILE A 36 -3.52 5.52 -7.11
CA ILE A 36 -2.71 6.75 -7.09
C ILE A 36 -1.49 6.58 -6.18
N ASN A 37 -1.65 5.78 -5.13
CA ASN A 37 -0.68 5.63 -4.04
C ASN A 37 -0.10 4.21 -3.95
N ALA A 38 -0.32 3.37 -4.97
CA ALA A 38 0.01 1.94 -4.91
C ALA A 38 1.48 1.65 -4.61
N LEU A 39 2.40 2.49 -5.09
CA LEU A 39 3.84 2.33 -4.86
C LEU A 39 4.22 2.61 -3.41
N ASP A 40 3.76 3.73 -2.84
CA ASP A 40 3.97 4.07 -1.43
C ASP A 40 3.25 3.10 -0.49
N LEU A 41 2.03 2.67 -0.84
CA LEU A 41 1.27 1.70 -0.08
C LEU A 41 1.93 0.32 -0.12
N LEU A 42 2.52 -0.07 -1.26
CA LEU A 42 3.32 -1.30 -1.38
C LEU A 42 4.58 -1.24 -0.52
N TYR A 43 5.28 -0.09 -0.52
CA TYR A 43 6.44 0.13 0.32
C TYR A 43 6.08 0.03 1.81
N ALA A 44 4.97 0.64 2.23
CA ALA A 44 4.42 0.50 3.58
C ALA A 44 4.07 -0.95 3.90
N ALA A 45 3.36 -1.64 3.00
CA ALA A 45 2.98 -3.05 3.18
C ALA A 45 4.20 -3.95 3.38
N ASP A 46 5.26 -3.73 2.61
CA ASP A 46 6.50 -4.50 2.70
C ASP A 46 7.23 -4.22 4.03
N LYS A 47 7.33 -2.94 4.40
CA LYS A 47 8.00 -2.50 5.64
C LYS A 47 7.30 -2.98 6.91
N TYR A 48 5.98 -2.97 6.93
CA TYR A 48 5.16 -3.43 8.06
C TYR A 48 4.72 -4.91 7.94
N ALA A 49 5.23 -5.62 6.92
CA ALA A 49 4.93 -7.03 6.64
C ALA A 49 3.42 -7.36 6.59
N ILE A 50 2.62 -6.47 5.99
CA ILE A 50 1.18 -6.66 5.79
C ILE A 50 0.95 -7.38 4.46
N GLU A 51 1.06 -8.71 4.46
CA GLU A 51 0.99 -9.54 3.25
C GLU A 51 -0.28 -9.32 2.42
N ASN A 52 -1.44 -9.18 3.09
CA ASN A 52 -2.71 -8.93 2.43
C ASN A 52 -2.73 -7.60 1.65
N LEU A 53 -2.14 -6.54 2.21
CA LEU A 53 -2.04 -5.23 1.56
C LEU A 53 -1.08 -5.32 0.36
N LYS A 54 0.04 -6.02 0.54
CA LYS A 54 1.07 -6.23 -0.49
C LYS A 54 0.51 -6.93 -1.73
N THR A 55 -0.24 -8.01 -1.56
CA THR A 55 -0.86 -8.74 -2.69
C THR A 55 -1.86 -7.87 -3.44
N LEU A 56 -2.67 -7.09 -2.72
CA LEU A 56 -3.62 -6.15 -3.34
C LEU A 56 -2.92 -5.06 -4.14
N CYS A 57 -1.90 -4.41 -3.57
CA CYS A 57 -1.11 -3.39 -4.27
C CYS A 57 -0.48 -3.95 -5.55
N ILE A 58 0.10 -5.16 -5.50
CA ILE A 58 0.72 -5.80 -6.65
C ILE A 58 -0.33 -6.10 -7.73
N GLN A 59 -1.51 -6.61 -7.35
CA GLN A 59 -2.59 -6.89 -8.31
C GLN A 59 -3.09 -5.61 -8.99
N SER A 60 -3.30 -4.54 -8.22
CA SER A 60 -3.66 -3.25 -8.80
C SER A 60 -2.58 -2.74 -9.72
N LEU A 61 -1.30 -2.73 -9.30
CA LEU A 61 -0.19 -2.30 -10.15
C LEU A 61 -0.16 -3.07 -11.48
N ILE A 62 -0.31 -4.39 -11.44
CA ILE A 62 -0.33 -5.23 -12.65
C ILE A 62 -1.51 -4.86 -13.54
N ASN A 63 -2.70 -4.66 -12.96
CA ASN A 63 -3.87 -4.23 -13.71
C ASN A 63 -3.67 -2.84 -14.35
N THR A 64 -3.03 -1.93 -13.62
CA THR A 64 -2.68 -0.58 -14.06
C THR A 64 -1.70 -0.65 -15.26
N PHE A 65 -0.60 -1.40 -15.14
CA PHE A 65 0.33 -1.62 -16.26
C PHE A 65 -0.29 -2.31 -17.47
N THR A 66 -1.27 -3.19 -17.25
CA THR A 66 -1.94 -3.93 -18.34
C THR A 66 -2.84 -3.02 -19.17
N TYR A 67 -3.50 -2.01 -18.58
CA TYR A 67 -4.30 -1.05 -19.39
C TYR A 67 -3.41 -0.22 -20.32
N GLU A 68 -2.21 0.17 -19.87
CA GLU A 68 -1.26 0.93 -20.70
C GLU A 68 -0.71 0.04 -21.82
N THR A 69 -0.34 -1.19 -21.49
CA THR A 69 0.23 -2.15 -22.45
C THR A 69 -0.79 -2.60 -23.50
N THR A 70 -2.08 -2.70 -23.14
CA THR A 70 -3.14 -3.07 -24.09
C THR A 70 -3.57 -1.90 -24.99
N ALA A 71 -3.48 -0.66 -24.52
CA ALA A 71 -3.69 0.51 -25.37
C ALA A 71 -2.59 0.65 -26.44
N GLU A 72 -1.35 0.25 -26.14
CA GLU A 72 -0.24 0.31 -27.10
C GLU A 72 -0.15 -0.90 -28.04
N MET A 73 -0.82 -2.03 -27.77
CA MET A 73 -0.83 -3.20 -28.67
C MET A 73 -2.04 -3.22 -29.64
N LEU A 74 -2.77 -2.12 -29.74
CA LEU A 74 -3.92 -1.93 -30.65
C LEU A 74 -3.57 -0.99 -31.83
N ILE A 75 -2.32 -1.05 -32.29
CA ILE A 75 -1.82 -0.43 -33.53
C ILE A 75 -1.47 -1.49 -34.58
#